data_AF-A0A034WVR0-F1
#
_entry.id   AF-A0A034WVR0-F1
#
_cell.length_a   1.000
_cell.length_b   1.000
_cell.length_c   1.000
_cell.angle_alpha   90.00
_cell.angle_beta   90.00
_cell.angle_gamma   90.00
#
_symmetry.space_group_name_H-M   'P 1'
#
loop_
_entity.id
_entity.type
_entity.pdbx_description
1 polymer ?
#
loop_
_entity_poly.entity_id
_entity_poly.type
_entity_poly.pdbx_seq_one_letter_code
_entity_poly.pdbx_strand_id
1 'polypeptide(L)'
;MRKILLLLCVLMGLSENVFVEPATIPESHNEVWGARGSGDVLIKREIVKETFKPLRVVSSDYEFRQKADSIVHPRTITQIVVTDIYTDGDGGYASLKSGGPGMDFAVIHLKSQRGHGYHFTIDFYGQ
;
A
#
# COMPACT_ATOMS: atom_id res chain seq x y z
N MET A 1 -17.38 -12.42 -59.75
CA MET A 1 -17.23 -13.79 -59.25
C MET A 1 -17.22 -13.72 -57.74
N ARG A 2 -18.22 -14.38 -57.15
CA ARG A 2 -18.66 -14.28 -55.76
C ARG A 2 -18.42 -15.67 -55.16
N LYS A 3 -18.02 -15.73 -53.88
CA LYS A 3 -17.84 -16.94 -53.05
C LYS A 3 -16.46 -17.61 -53.13
N ILE A 4 -15.57 -17.23 -52.21
CA ILE A 4 -14.70 -18.14 -51.45
C ILE A 4 -14.58 -17.51 -50.06
N LEU A 5 -15.63 -17.75 -49.28
CA LEU A 5 -15.69 -17.60 -47.84
C LEU A 5 -16.44 -18.86 -47.41
N LEU A 6 -15.92 -19.55 -46.39
CA LEU A 6 -16.29 -20.90 -45.91
C LEU A 6 -15.28 -21.98 -46.32
N LEU A 7 -14.06 -21.92 -45.78
CA LEU A 7 -13.32 -23.16 -45.48
C LEU A 7 -12.23 -23.00 -44.40
N LEU A 8 -12.46 -22.14 -43.40
CA LEU A 8 -11.58 -22.08 -42.21
C LEU A 8 -12.32 -22.20 -40.87
N CYS A 9 -13.66 -22.32 -40.88
CA CYS A 9 -14.47 -22.40 -39.65
C CYS A 9 -14.73 -23.82 -39.12
N VAL A 10 -14.19 -24.89 -39.75
CA VAL A 10 -14.55 -26.28 -39.38
C VAL A 10 -13.51 -26.97 -38.48
N LEU A 11 -12.41 -26.29 -38.11
CA LEU A 11 -11.51 -26.77 -37.04
C LEU A 11 -11.81 -26.10 -35.69
N MET A 12 -13.07 -25.76 -35.44
CA MET A 12 -13.61 -25.60 -34.09
C MET A 12 -13.81 -27.01 -33.48
N GLY A 13 -12.70 -27.71 -33.29
CA GLY A 13 -12.65 -28.91 -32.45
C GLY A 13 -12.76 -28.46 -31.00
N LEU A 14 -13.91 -28.75 -30.40
CA LEU A 14 -14.25 -28.48 -29.01
C LEU A 14 -13.20 -29.10 -28.07
N SER A 15 -12.25 -28.30 -27.62
CA SER A 15 -11.66 -28.47 -26.29
C SER A 15 -11.89 -27.18 -25.54
N GLU A 16 -12.98 -27.14 -24.77
CA GLU A 16 -13.16 -26.14 -23.72
C GLU A 16 -12.20 -26.48 -22.57
N ASN A 17 -10.90 -26.32 -22.83
CA ASN A 17 -9.96 -26.15 -21.73
C ASN A 17 -10.18 -24.73 -21.23
N VAL A 18 -11.16 -24.58 -20.34
CA VAL A 18 -11.31 -23.37 -19.52
C VAL A 18 -10.04 -23.28 -18.69
N PHE A 19 -9.08 -22.49 -19.16
CA PHE A 19 -7.91 -22.14 -18.37
C PHE A 19 -8.43 -21.23 -17.25
N VAL A 20 -8.77 -21.84 -16.12
CA VAL A 20 -9.00 -21.10 -14.88
C VAL A 20 -7.62 -20.64 -14.45
N GLU A 21 -7.26 -19.40 -14.78
CA GLU A 21 -6.15 -18.76 -14.07
C GLU A 21 -6.48 -18.83 -12.57
N PRO A 22 -5.58 -19.34 -11.73
CA PRO A 22 -5.81 -19.27 -10.29
C PRO A 22 -6.05 -17.81 -9.95
N ALA A 23 -7.13 -17.51 -9.22
CA ALA A 23 -7.40 -16.15 -8.77
C ALA A 23 -6.18 -15.69 -7.96
N THR A 24 -5.29 -14.92 -8.58
CA THR A 24 -4.21 -14.25 -7.89
C THR A 24 -4.87 -13.27 -6.95
N ILE A 25 -4.79 -13.52 -5.64
CA ILE A 25 -5.23 -12.54 -4.66
C ILE A 25 -4.33 -11.33 -4.89
N PRO A 26 -4.88 -10.18 -5.32
CA PRO A 26 -4.06 -9.01 -5.56
C PRO A 26 -3.34 -8.64 -4.26
N GLU A 27 -2.02 -8.43 -4.37
CA GLU A 27 -1.15 -8.17 -3.22
C GLU A 27 -1.42 -6.77 -2.67
N SER A 28 -1.77 -6.66 -1.39
CA SER A 28 -1.82 -5.38 -0.69
C SER A 28 -0.53 -5.18 0.10
N HIS A 29 0.17 -4.08 -0.10
CA HIS A 29 1.45 -3.80 0.55
C HIS A 29 1.26 -3.10 1.90
N ASN A 30 0.64 -3.81 2.84
CA ASN A 30 0.49 -3.36 4.21
C ASN A 30 1.79 -3.59 4.98
N GLU A 31 2.16 -2.65 5.84
CA GLU A 31 3.37 -2.74 6.66
C GLU A 31 3.04 -2.48 8.12
N VAL A 32 3.64 -3.26 9.02
CA VAL A 32 3.45 -3.11 10.46
C VAL A 32 4.81 -3.11 11.14
N TRP A 33 5.07 -2.08 11.94
CA TRP A 33 6.27 -2.01 12.78
C TRP A 33 5.87 -1.95 14.24
N GLY A 34 6.49 -2.80 15.06
CA GLY A 34 6.16 -2.91 16.49
C GLY A 34 4.88 -3.69 16.75
N ALA A 35 4.39 -3.60 17.99
CA ALA A 35 3.24 -4.37 18.45
C ALA A 35 2.46 -3.56 19.49
N ARG A 36 1.13 -3.77 19.54
CA ARG A 36 0.30 -3.08 20.54
C ARG A 36 0.48 -3.70 21.92
N GLY A 37 0.72 -2.84 22.91
CA GLY A 37 0.64 -3.13 24.33
C GLY A 37 -0.76 -2.93 24.91
N SER A 38 -0.94 -3.37 26.16
CA SER A 38 -2.14 -3.05 26.93
C SER A 38 -2.11 -1.57 27.32
N GLY A 39 -3.19 -0.85 27.03
CA GLY A 39 -3.29 0.60 27.29
C GLY A 39 -2.89 1.49 26.12
N ASP A 40 -2.39 0.92 25.02
CA ASP A 40 -2.07 1.67 23.81
C ASP A 40 -3.29 2.39 23.24
N VAL A 41 -3.09 3.64 22.86
CA VAL A 41 -4.10 4.47 22.20
C VAL A 41 -3.66 4.83 20.79
N LEU A 42 -4.62 5.10 19.91
CA LEU A 42 -4.32 5.71 18.61
C LEU A 42 -3.88 7.16 18.84
N ILE A 43 -2.59 7.44 18.62
CA ILE A 43 -2.00 8.77 18.75
C ILE A 43 -2.41 9.62 17.56
N LYS A 44 -2.26 9.10 16.34
CA LYS A 44 -2.59 9.81 15.09
C LYS A 44 -2.93 8.82 13.99
N ARG A 45 -3.94 9.17 13.20
CA ARG A 45 -4.21 8.59 11.88
C ARG A 45 -3.91 9.64 10.82
N GLU A 46 -3.16 9.28 9.80
CA GLU A 46 -2.89 10.12 8.64
C GLU A 46 -3.25 9.38 7.36
N ILE A 47 -3.75 10.11 6.36
CA ILE A 47 -3.96 9.59 5.02
C ILE A 47 -2.96 10.28 4.09
N VAL A 48 -2.07 9.51 3.48
CA VAL A 48 -1.06 10.01 2.55
C VAL A 48 -1.34 9.44 1.17
N LYS A 49 -1.62 10.32 0.21
CA LYS A 49 -1.98 9.95 -1.15
C LYS A 49 -1.19 10.77 -2.15
N GLU A 50 -0.65 10.09 -3.14
CA GLU A 50 -0.02 10.72 -4.30
C GLU A 50 -0.60 10.16 -5.59
N THR A 51 -0.81 11.05 -6.56
CA THR A 51 -1.33 10.67 -7.88
C THR A 51 -0.23 10.08 -8.75
N PHE A 52 -0.59 9.14 -9.61
CA PHE A 52 0.35 8.50 -10.53
C PHE A 52 1.07 9.51 -11.42
N LYS A 53 2.32 9.18 -11.79
CA LYS A 53 3.11 9.93 -12.77
C LYS A 53 3.57 8.98 -13.87
N PRO A 54 3.26 9.23 -15.16
CA PRO A 54 3.65 8.36 -16.25
C PRO A 54 5.16 8.09 -16.25
N LEU A 55 5.53 6.81 -16.38
CA LEU A 55 6.91 6.30 -16.43
C LEU A 55 7.79 6.63 -15.20
N ARG A 56 7.21 7.17 -14.13
CA ARG A 56 7.91 7.59 -12.92
C ARG A 56 7.45 6.80 -11.70
N VAL A 57 8.35 6.70 -10.73
CA VAL A 57 8.03 6.28 -9.36
C VAL A 57 7.81 7.55 -8.57
N VAL A 58 6.70 7.63 -7.84
CA VAL A 58 6.41 8.73 -6.93
C VAL A 58 6.84 8.30 -5.53
N SER A 59 7.50 9.18 -4.79
CA SER A 59 7.92 8.89 -3.43
C SER A 59 7.80 10.14 -2.57
N SER A 60 7.38 9.96 -1.32
CA SER A 60 7.37 11.01 -0.31
C SER A 60 7.82 10.48 1.04
N ASP A 61 8.34 11.38 1.87
CA ASP A 61 8.61 11.09 3.27
C ASP A 61 7.49 11.70 4.11
N TYR A 62 6.90 10.89 4.98
CA TYR A 62 5.99 11.36 6.02
C TYR A 62 6.72 11.38 7.36
N GLU A 63 6.92 12.58 7.91
CA GLU A 63 7.46 12.76 9.26
C GLU A 63 6.32 12.92 10.26
N PHE A 64 6.24 11.98 11.19
CA PHE A 64 5.43 12.09 12.38
C PHE A 64 6.31 12.54 13.55
N ARG A 65 5.91 13.64 14.19
CA ARG A 65 6.50 14.12 15.44
C ARG A 65 5.41 14.69 16.31
N GLN A 66 5.37 14.26 17.57
CA GLN A 66 4.51 14.87 18.57
C GLN A 66 5.02 16.28 18.87
N LYS A 67 4.23 17.30 18.55
CA LYS A 67 4.69 18.69 18.68
C LYS A 67 5.02 19.01 20.13
N ALA A 68 6.28 19.40 20.37
CA ALA A 68 6.79 19.73 21.69
C ALA A 68 6.14 20.99 22.30
N ASP A 69 5.54 21.87 21.47
CA ASP A 69 4.87 23.09 21.93
C ASP A 69 3.55 22.83 22.66
N SER A 70 2.92 21.68 22.43
CA SER A 70 1.57 21.37 22.89
C SER A 70 1.51 20.17 23.83
N ILE A 71 2.61 19.41 23.96
CA ILE A 71 2.64 18.14 24.72
C ILE A 71 3.88 18.12 25.62
N VAL A 72 3.65 18.11 26.94
CA VAL A 72 4.73 18.09 27.96
C VAL A 72 5.42 16.73 28.05
N HIS A 73 4.66 15.64 27.80
CA HIS A 73 5.17 14.27 27.81
C HIS A 73 4.68 13.56 26.54
N PRO A 74 5.50 13.50 25.48
CA PRO A 74 5.11 12.80 24.27
C PRO A 74 4.99 11.31 24.55
N ARG A 75 3.99 10.67 23.92
CA ARG A 75 3.77 9.23 24.04
C ARG A 75 4.88 8.47 23.34
N THR A 76 5.23 7.31 23.86
CA THR A 76 6.16 6.43 23.14
C THR A 76 5.36 5.66 22.11
N ILE A 77 5.78 5.73 20.84
CA ILE A 77 5.17 4.94 19.77
C ILE A 77 5.45 3.47 20.06
N THR A 78 4.44 2.63 20.04
CA THR A 78 4.56 1.17 20.28
C THR A 78 4.32 0.38 19.00
N GLN A 79 3.42 0.87 18.15
CA GLN A 79 3.10 0.28 16.86
C GLN A 79 2.81 1.35 15.82
N ILE A 80 3.25 1.08 14.59
CA ILE A 80 2.89 1.82 13.39
C ILE A 80 2.25 0.82 12.43
N VAL A 81 1.06 1.13 11.93
CA VAL A 81 0.35 0.33 10.93
C VAL A 81 0.17 1.17 9.68
N VAL A 82 0.74 0.74 8.57
CA VAL A 82 0.54 1.33 7.25
C VAL A 82 -0.35 0.38 6.45
N THR A 83 -1.53 0.85 6.10
CA THR A 83 -2.49 0.11 5.29
C THR A 83 -2.53 0.69 3.89
N ASP A 84 -2.23 -0.13 2.89
CA ASP A 84 -2.45 0.21 1.49
C ASP A 84 -3.94 0.08 1.16
N ILE A 85 -4.54 1.17 0.71
CA ILE A 85 -5.94 1.18 0.28
C ILE A 85 -6.08 0.58 -1.13
N TYR A 86 -4.99 0.59 -1.93
CA TYR A 86 -4.95 -0.09 -3.20
C TYR A 86 -4.73 -1.59 -2.96
N THR A 87 -5.81 -2.34 -3.16
CA THR A 87 -5.87 -3.80 -2.97
C THR A 87 -5.90 -4.52 -4.32
N ASP A 88 -5.57 -3.84 -5.41
CA ASP A 88 -5.51 -4.33 -6.78
C ASP A 88 -4.09 -4.77 -7.21
N GLY A 89 -3.10 -4.65 -6.32
CA GLY A 89 -1.70 -4.96 -6.62
C GLY A 89 -0.92 -3.77 -7.18
N ASP A 90 -1.55 -2.63 -7.45
CA ASP A 90 -0.93 -1.41 -8.00
C ASP A 90 -0.50 -0.41 -6.92
N GLY A 91 -0.53 -0.87 -5.68
CA GLY A 91 -0.19 -0.13 -4.49
C GLY A 91 1.24 0.39 -4.42
N GLY A 92 1.55 1.05 -3.32
CA GLY A 92 2.91 1.50 -3.04
C GLY A 92 3.68 0.51 -2.17
N TYR A 93 4.81 0.94 -1.65
CA TYR A 93 5.50 0.29 -0.55
C TYR A 93 5.83 1.33 0.52
N ALA A 94 5.77 0.92 1.78
CA ALA A 94 6.18 1.74 2.91
C ALA A 94 7.46 1.17 3.53
N SER A 95 8.32 2.06 4.02
CA SER A 95 9.54 1.66 4.73
C SER A 95 9.84 2.65 5.84
N LEU A 96 10.34 2.16 6.96
CA LEU A 96 10.75 3.01 8.06
C LEU A 96 12.13 3.59 7.77
N LYS A 97 12.20 4.91 7.59
CA LYS A 97 13.44 5.63 7.28
C LYS A 97 14.20 6.03 8.55
N SER A 98 13.50 6.41 9.60
CA SER A 98 14.07 6.78 10.90
C SER A 98 13.00 6.76 12.02
N GLY A 99 13.44 6.70 13.28
CA GLY A 99 12.55 6.65 14.45
C GLY A 99 11.76 5.34 14.52
N GLY A 100 10.49 5.41 14.94
CA GLY A 100 9.58 4.27 14.96
C GLY A 100 9.21 3.81 16.38
N PRO A 101 8.81 2.52 16.54
CA PRO A 101 8.50 1.95 17.85
C PRO A 101 9.64 2.14 18.86
N GLY A 102 9.31 2.55 20.08
CA GLY A 102 10.25 2.92 21.14
C GLY A 102 10.68 4.39 21.14
N MET A 103 10.27 5.17 20.14
CA MET A 103 10.56 6.60 20.00
C MET A 103 9.27 7.43 19.99
N ASP A 104 9.37 8.76 20.09
CA ASP A 104 8.23 9.69 20.00
C ASP A 104 8.01 10.27 18.59
N PHE A 105 8.89 9.91 17.65
CA PHE A 105 8.87 10.34 16.25
C PHE A 105 9.12 9.16 15.31
N ALA A 106 8.67 9.29 14.07
CA ALA A 106 8.95 8.34 13.01
C ALA A 106 8.97 9.05 11.66
N VAL A 107 9.84 8.60 10.77
CA VAL A 107 9.89 9.03 9.37
C VAL A 107 9.62 7.82 8.51
N ILE A 108 8.53 7.86 7.76
CA ILE A 108 8.09 6.77 6.89
C ILE A 108 8.32 7.21 5.45
N HIS A 109 9.11 6.43 4.72
CA HIS A 109 9.31 6.62 3.29
C HIS A 109 8.28 5.79 2.52
N LEU A 110 7.47 6.48 1.74
CA LEU A 110 6.43 5.91 0.89
C LEU A 110 6.88 6.00 -0.56
N LYS A 111 6.71 4.92 -1.33
CA LYS A 111 7.03 4.87 -2.76
C LYS A 111 5.91 4.18 -3.53
N SER A 112 5.60 4.61 -4.75
CA SER A 112 4.68 3.89 -5.64
C SER A 112 5.40 2.83 -6.47
N GLN A 113 4.64 1.94 -7.09
CA GLN A 113 5.11 1.22 -8.26
C GLN A 113 5.23 2.15 -9.48
N ARG A 114 6.08 1.78 -10.45
CA ARG A 114 6.37 2.62 -11.61
C ARG A 114 5.12 2.83 -12.45
N GLY A 115 4.74 4.08 -12.68
CA GLY A 115 3.54 4.42 -13.45
C GLY A 115 2.26 4.47 -12.62
N HIS A 116 2.34 4.19 -11.32
CA HIS A 116 1.22 4.20 -10.38
C HIS A 116 1.38 5.29 -9.32
N GLY A 117 0.30 5.55 -8.59
CA GLY A 117 0.27 6.37 -7.38
C GLY A 117 0.34 5.50 -6.13
N TYR A 118 0.04 6.07 -4.98
CA TYR A 118 -0.22 5.29 -3.77
C TYR A 118 -1.28 5.98 -2.92
N HIS A 119 -1.95 5.19 -2.08
CA HIS A 119 -2.92 5.67 -1.14
C HIS A 119 -2.82 4.88 0.17
N PHE A 120 -2.13 5.47 1.14
CA PHE A 120 -1.86 4.84 2.42
C PHE A 120 -2.65 5.49 3.55
N THR A 121 -3.11 4.66 4.49
CA THR A 121 -3.50 5.09 5.83
C THR A 121 -2.42 4.69 6.80
N ILE A 122 -1.92 5.64 7.59
CA ILE A 122 -0.86 5.42 8.58
C ILE A 122 -1.44 5.67 9.97
N ASP A 123 -1.44 4.64 10.80
CA ASP A 123 -1.89 4.67 12.18
C ASP A 123 -0.70 4.54 13.14
N PHE A 124 -0.55 5.52 14.02
CA PHE A 124 0.42 5.52 15.10
C PHE A 124 -0.27 5.18 16.40
N TYR A 125 0.17 4.11 17.05
CA TYR A 125 -0.27 3.71 18.39
C TYR A 125 0.85 3.94 19.41
N GLY A 126 0.47 4.20 20.64
CA GLY A 126 1.43 4.29 21.74
C GLY A 126 0.82 4.61 23.08
N GLN A 127 1.71 4.73 24.08
CA GLN A 127 1.38 4.91 25.50
C GLN A 127 1.94 6.22 26.05
#